data_AF-A0A1W1UUL3-F1
#
_entry.id   AF-A0A1W1UUL3-F1
#
_cell.length_a   1.000
_cell.length_b   1.000
_cell.length_c   1.000
_cell.angle_alpha   90.00
_cell.angle_beta   90.00
_cell.angle_gamma   90.00
#
_symmetry.space_group_name_H-M   'P 1'
#
loop_
_entity.id
_entity.type
_entity.pdbx_description
1 polymer ?
#
loop_
_entity_poly.entity_id
_entity_poly.type
_entity_poly.pdbx_seq_one_letter_code
_entity_poly.pdbx_strand_id
1 'polypeptide(L)'
;MLYSKTVQDFGYKTVNFKTKTNVAGFDIIRFIWVARSSFTLGYIPEENVRNALWNAAQFIAASYESWEQLGYSYLVTFLNWNLTSNYDESTYSYITERVTAINQLFSESNSPLKGTSLDILRTIIEKELADNNKQDSII
;
A
#
# COMPACT_ATOMS: atom_id res chain seq x y z
N MET A 1 -9.08 -15.61 -3.41
CA MET A 1 -7.73 -15.04 -3.59
C MET A 1 -6.78 -16.01 -2.91
N LEU A 2 -5.70 -16.44 -3.58
CA LEU A 2 -4.78 -17.45 -3.04
C LEU A 2 -4.22 -16.92 -1.71
N TYR A 3 -4.13 -17.74 -0.67
CA TYR A 3 -3.63 -17.37 0.68
C TYR A 3 -4.48 -16.42 1.53
N SER A 4 -5.69 -16.05 1.13
CA SER A 4 -6.63 -15.27 1.98
C SER A 4 -6.84 -15.88 3.35
N LYS A 5 -7.07 -17.20 3.40
CA LYS A 5 -7.26 -17.95 4.64
C LYS A 5 -6.00 -17.95 5.49
N THR A 6 -4.84 -18.17 4.86
CA THR A 6 -3.53 -18.16 5.53
C THR A 6 -3.27 -16.85 6.26
N VAL A 7 -3.52 -15.70 5.63
CA VAL A 7 -3.35 -14.38 6.27
C VAL A 7 -4.25 -14.23 7.51
N GLN A 8 -5.46 -14.77 7.47
CA GLN A 8 -6.38 -14.77 8.62
C GLN A 8 -5.92 -15.73 9.73
N ASP A 9 -5.41 -16.90 9.36
CA ASP A 9 -4.86 -17.90 10.29
C ASP A 9 -3.67 -17.32 11.09
N PHE A 10 -2.89 -16.41 10.47
CA PHE A 10 -1.81 -15.66 11.13
C PHE A 10 -2.28 -14.46 11.98
N GLY A 11 -3.59 -14.25 12.11
CA GLY A 11 -4.15 -13.24 13.01
C GLY A 11 -4.32 -11.86 12.39
N TYR A 12 -4.33 -11.74 11.06
CA TYR A 12 -4.79 -10.51 10.43
C TYR A 12 -6.28 -10.35 10.67
N LYS A 13 -6.70 -9.22 11.26
CA LYS A 13 -8.12 -8.97 11.54
C LYS A 13 -8.90 -8.99 10.22
N THR A 14 -9.78 -9.96 10.05
CA THR A 14 -10.67 -10.02 8.90
C THR A 14 -11.55 -8.79 8.90
N VAL A 15 -11.46 -7.98 7.85
CA VAL A 15 -12.37 -6.87 7.61
C VAL A 15 -13.29 -7.29 6.46
N ASN A 16 -14.60 -7.17 6.67
CA ASN A 16 -15.60 -7.37 5.64
C ASN A 16 -15.53 -6.18 4.67
N PHE A 17 -14.62 -6.27 3.69
CA PHE A 17 -14.47 -5.23 2.68
C PHE A 17 -15.69 -5.20 1.75
N LYS A 18 -16.17 -4.01 1.41
CA LYS A 18 -17.32 -3.83 0.51
C LYS A 18 -16.94 -4.14 -0.94
N THR A 19 -15.69 -3.89 -1.27
CA THR A 19 -15.14 -4.06 -2.61
C THR A 19 -14.18 -5.25 -2.68
N LYS A 20 -14.05 -5.82 -3.89
CA LYS A 20 -13.02 -6.82 -4.15
C LYS A 20 -11.64 -6.17 -4.03
N THR A 21 -10.80 -6.74 -3.18
CA THR A 21 -9.43 -6.25 -3.00
C THR A 21 -8.58 -6.46 -4.26
N ASN A 22 -7.94 -5.39 -4.73
CA ASN A 22 -6.90 -5.43 -5.76
C ASN A 22 -5.67 -6.18 -5.23
N VAL A 23 -5.07 -7.09 -6.00
CA VAL A 23 -3.92 -7.94 -5.58
C VAL A 23 -2.61 -7.33 -6.06
N ALA A 24 -2.31 -6.11 -5.60
CA ALA A 24 -1.10 -5.37 -5.96
C ALA A 24 -0.41 -4.74 -4.75
N GLY A 25 -0.92 -4.94 -3.53
CA GLY A 25 -0.45 -4.23 -2.34
C GLY A 25 1.05 -4.39 -2.08
N PHE A 26 1.58 -5.60 -2.24
CA PHE A 26 3.02 -5.84 -2.06
C PHE A 26 3.85 -5.17 -3.16
N ASP A 27 3.37 -5.20 -4.40
CA ASP A 27 4.06 -4.62 -5.54
C ASP A 27 4.15 -3.09 -5.44
N ILE A 28 3.07 -2.45 -5.00
CA ILE A 28 3.02 -0.99 -4.79
C ILE A 28 4.01 -0.57 -3.71
N ILE A 29 4.05 -1.26 -2.58
CA ILE A 29 4.98 -0.93 -1.48
C ILE A 29 6.43 -1.13 -1.94
N ARG A 30 6.72 -2.18 -2.73
CA ARG A 30 8.05 -2.36 -3.34
C ARG A 30 8.39 -1.25 -4.31
N PHE A 31 7.45 -0.85 -5.17
CA PHE A 31 7.62 0.26 -6.09
C PHE A 31 7.97 1.56 -5.35
N ILE A 32 7.23 1.89 -4.28
CA ILE A 32 7.51 3.06 -3.43
C ILE A 32 8.90 2.98 -2.82
N TRP A 33 9.29 1.80 -2.30
CA TRP A 33 10.62 1.59 -1.72
C TRP A 33 11.74 1.77 -2.75
N VAL A 34 11.59 1.21 -3.96
CA VAL A 34 12.55 1.37 -5.06
C VAL A 34 12.67 2.83 -5.46
N ALA A 35 11.55 3.54 -5.70
CA ALA A 35 11.58 4.94 -6.10
C ALA A 35 12.30 5.83 -5.07
N ARG A 36 12.00 5.66 -3.78
CA ARG A 36 12.65 6.40 -2.69
C ARG A 36 14.13 6.07 -2.57
N SER A 37 14.50 4.81 -2.70
CA SER A 37 15.90 4.36 -2.63
C SER A 37 16.71 4.91 -3.81
N SER A 38 16.15 4.87 -5.02
CA SER A 38 16.77 5.43 -6.21
C SER A 38 17.04 6.92 -6.09
N PHE A 39 16.11 7.69 -5.51
CA PHE A 39 16.35 9.10 -5.22
C PHE A 39 17.44 9.29 -4.16
N THR A 40 17.37 8.55 -3.05
CA THR A 40 18.33 8.66 -1.94
C THR A 40 19.76 8.37 -2.39
N LEU A 41 19.94 7.45 -3.34
CA LEU A 41 21.23 7.07 -3.90
C LEU A 41 21.66 7.96 -5.08
N GLY A 42 20.85 8.94 -5.50
CA GLY A 42 21.16 9.86 -6.58
C GLY A 42 20.97 9.30 -8.00
N TYR A 43 20.26 8.18 -8.16
CA TYR A 43 20.00 7.59 -9.48
C TYR A 43 18.90 8.31 -10.27
N ILE A 44 17.96 8.95 -9.59
CA ILE A 44 16.87 9.71 -10.23
C ILE A 44 16.72 11.09 -9.57
N PRO A 45 16.27 12.11 -10.34
CA PRO A 45 16.01 13.43 -9.79
C PRO A 45 14.76 13.45 -8.90
N GLU A 46 14.64 14.53 -8.12
CA GLU A 46 13.52 14.76 -7.20
C GLU A 46 12.15 14.72 -7.89
N GLU A 47 12.04 15.31 -9.08
CA GLU A 47 10.79 15.34 -9.84
C GLU A 47 10.29 13.92 -10.17
N ASN A 48 11.20 13.02 -10.57
CA ASN A 48 10.85 11.64 -10.92
C ASN A 48 10.34 10.86 -9.71
N VAL A 49 10.95 11.02 -8.54
CA VAL A 49 10.46 10.36 -7.32
C VAL A 49 9.13 10.97 -6.86
N ARG A 50 8.95 12.29 -6.97
CA ARG A 50 7.65 12.94 -6.65
C ARG A 50 6.55 12.40 -7.55
N ASN A 51 6.77 12.33 -8.86
CA ASN A 51 5.81 11.79 -9.82
C ASN A 51 5.52 10.30 -9.57
N ALA A 52 6.55 9.51 -9.27
CA ALA A 52 6.35 8.10 -8.92
C ALA A 52 5.48 7.94 -7.67
N LEU A 53 5.78 8.67 -6.59
CA LEU A 53 5.01 8.62 -5.34
C LEU A 53 3.59 9.16 -5.52
N TRP A 54 3.41 10.20 -6.33
CA TRP A 54 2.10 10.74 -6.69
C TRP A 54 1.24 9.72 -7.44
N ASN A 55 1.81 9.03 -8.43
CA ASN A 55 1.12 7.97 -9.17
C ASN A 55 0.75 6.78 -8.26
N ALA A 56 1.64 6.39 -7.35
CA ALA A 56 1.34 5.37 -6.36
C ALA A 56 0.20 5.79 -5.42
N ALA A 57 0.20 7.05 -4.95
CA ALA A 57 -0.86 7.59 -4.10
C ALA A 57 -2.23 7.57 -4.81
N GLN A 58 -2.28 8.02 -6.06
CA GLN A 58 -3.48 7.97 -6.91
C GLN A 58 -3.98 6.53 -7.09
N PHE A 59 -3.08 5.60 -7.42
CA PHE A 59 -3.43 4.20 -7.57
C PHE A 59 -4.01 3.60 -6.28
N ILE A 60 -3.38 3.88 -5.13
CA ILE A 60 -3.84 3.40 -3.82
C ILE A 60 -5.23 3.94 -3.51
N ALA A 61 -5.44 5.26 -3.67
CA ALA A 61 -6.72 5.91 -3.37
C ALA A 61 -7.86 5.36 -4.24
N ALA A 62 -7.58 5.04 -5.50
CA ALA A 62 -8.55 4.46 -6.43
C ALA A 62 -8.80 2.95 -6.19
N SER A 63 -7.82 2.22 -5.69
CA SER A 63 -7.86 0.74 -5.64
C SER A 63 -8.31 0.15 -4.31
N TYR A 64 -8.23 0.90 -3.21
CA TYR A 64 -8.48 0.37 -1.88
C TYR A 64 -9.41 1.26 -1.07
N GLU A 65 -10.49 0.72 -0.52
CA GLU A 65 -11.46 1.47 0.28
C GLU A 65 -10.89 1.95 1.62
N SER A 66 -9.97 1.20 2.23
CA SER A 66 -9.35 1.53 3.51
C SER A 66 -7.88 1.09 3.61
N TRP A 67 -7.17 1.60 4.62
CA TRP A 67 -5.79 1.18 4.89
C TRP A 67 -5.70 -0.31 5.23
N GLU A 68 -6.70 -0.86 5.92
CA GLU A 68 -6.80 -2.28 6.22
C GLU A 68 -7.00 -3.10 4.95
N GLN A 69 -7.70 -2.59 3.93
CA GLN A 69 -7.81 -3.29 2.65
C GLN A 69 -6.46 -3.32 1.92
N LEU A 70 -5.69 -2.23 1.97
CA LEU A 70 -4.33 -2.19 1.46
C LEU A 70 -3.40 -3.15 2.23
N GLY A 71 -3.47 -3.16 3.57
CA GLY A 71 -2.70 -4.06 4.43
C GLY A 71 -2.99 -5.53 4.14
N TYR A 72 -4.27 -5.86 3.93
CA TYR A 72 -4.69 -7.20 3.52
C TYR A 72 -4.14 -7.57 2.14
N SER A 73 -4.27 -6.68 1.16
CA SER A 73 -3.72 -6.87 -0.19
C SER A 73 -2.21 -7.11 -0.15
N TYR A 74 -1.50 -6.33 0.66
CA TYR A 74 -0.07 -6.46 0.86
C TYR A 74 0.31 -7.85 1.36
N LEU A 75 -0.34 -8.35 2.41
CA LEU A 75 -0.02 -9.65 3.03
C LEU A 75 -0.29 -10.81 2.08
N VAL A 76 -1.43 -10.77 1.39
CA VAL A 76 -1.78 -11.82 0.42
C VAL A 76 -0.81 -11.82 -0.76
N THR A 77 -0.50 -10.65 -1.30
CA THR A 77 0.43 -10.54 -2.44
C THR A 77 1.86 -10.90 -2.03
N PHE A 78 2.27 -10.60 -0.79
CA PHE A 78 3.55 -11.04 -0.23
C PHE A 78 3.66 -12.56 -0.17
N LEU A 79 2.63 -13.24 0.37
CA LEU A 79 2.61 -14.70 0.40
C LEU A 79 2.62 -15.29 -1.00
N ASN A 80 1.83 -14.73 -1.91
CA ASN A 80 1.80 -15.17 -3.29
C ASN A 80 3.18 -15.06 -3.93
N TRP A 81 3.85 -13.91 -3.79
CA TRP A 81 5.18 -13.71 -4.34
C TRP A 81 6.20 -14.71 -3.78
N ASN A 82 6.26 -14.86 -2.46
CA ASN A 82 7.30 -15.68 -1.83
C ASN A 82 7.04 -17.17 -2.02
N LEU A 83 5.82 -17.66 -1.79
CA LEU A 83 5.52 -19.09 -1.90
C LEU A 83 5.50 -19.60 -3.34
N THR A 84 5.22 -18.74 -4.33
CA THR A 84 5.31 -19.14 -5.75
C THR A 84 6.73 -19.08 -6.29
N SER A 85 7.57 -18.18 -5.75
CA SER A 85 8.92 -17.95 -6.28
C SER A 85 10.00 -18.74 -5.55
N ASN A 86 9.84 -18.98 -4.24
CA ASN A 86 10.81 -19.64 -3.36
C ASN A 86 10.06 -20.36 -2.24
N TYR A 87 9.89 -21.68 -2.35
CA TYR A 87 9.35 -22.50 -1.24
C TYR A 87 10.37 -22.53 -0.10
N ASP A 88 10.41 -21.46 0.68
CA ASP A 88 11.30 -21.28 1.81
C ASP A 88 10.48 -21.36 3.10
N GLU A 89 10.83 -22.31 3.98
CA GLU A 89 10.22 -22.49 5.31
C GLU A 89 10.26 -21.17 6.12
N SER A 90 11.24 -20.29 5.87
CA SER A 90 11.32 -18.97 6.49
C SER A 90 10.15 -18.03 6.13
N THR A 91 9.42 -18.30 5.04
CA THR A 91 8.25 -17.51 4.62
C THR A 91 7.17 -17.46 5.70
N TYR A 92 7.01 -18.54 6.47
CA TYR A 92 6.05 -18.59 7.57
C TYR A 92 6.47 -17.71 8.77
N SER A 93 7.76 -17.59 9.05
CA SER A 93 8.26 -16.64 10.04
C SER A 93 8.05 -15.19 9.56
N TYR A 94 8.37 -14.90 8.29
CA TYR A 94 8.20 -13.56 7.73
C TYR A 94 6.73 -13.11 7.67
N ILE A 95 5.79 -13.99 7.35
CA ILE A 95 4.37 -13.60 7.36
C ILE A 95 3.89 -13.26 8.77
N THR A 96 4.33 -14.01 9.78
CA THR A 96 3.96 -13.76 11.17
C THR A 96 4.42 -12.37 11.62
N GLU A 97 5.69 -12.03 11.34
CA GLU A 97 6.24 -10.71 11.64
C GLU A 97 5.49 -9.59 10.92
N ARG A 98 5.18 -9.78 9.64
CA ARG A 98 4.46 -8.78 8.84
C ARG A 98 3.03 -8.57 9.29
N VAL A 99 2.31 -9.64 9.64
CA VAL A 99 0.95 -9.54 10.18
C VAL A 99 0.97 -8.76 11.50
N THR A 100 1.91 -9.08 12.40
CA THR A 100 2.08 -8.34 13.65
C THR A 100 2.37 -6.86 13.40
N ALA A 101 3.32 -6.55 12.52
CA ALA A 101 3.70 -5.17 12.21
C ALA A 101 2.53 -4.36 11.62
N ILE A 102 1.75 -4.95 10.71
CA ILE A 102 0.60 -4.26 10.11
C ILE A 102 -0.51 -4.09 11.14
N ASN A 103 -0.79 -5.08 11.97
CA ASN A 103 -1.75 -4.95 13.05
C ASN A 103 -1.34 -3.80 14.01
N GLN A 104 -0.05 -3.68 14.34
CA GLN A 104 0.48 -2.58 15.15
C GLN A 104 0.30 -1.22 14.48
N LEU A 105 0.51 -1.12 13.16
CA LEU A 105 0.23 0.11 12.40
C LEU A 105 -1.23 0.57 12.54
N PHE A 106 -2.19 -0.32 12.83
CA PHE A 106 -3.59 0.06 12.99
C PHE A 106 -4.01 0.23 14.45
N SER A 107 -3.38 -0.48 15.40
CA SER A 107 -3.77 -0.43 16.81
C SER A 107 -3.00 0.57 17.66
N GLU A 108 -1.76 0.90 17.27
CA GLU A 108 -0.87 1.67 18.13
C GLU A 108 -1.15 3.18 18.12
N SER A 109 -1.08 3.77 19.31
CA SER A 109 -1.39 5.19 19.51
C SER A 109 -0.36 6.16 18.92
N ASN A 110 0.83 5.67 18.61
CA ASN A 110 1.93 6.40 17.97
C ASN A 110 2.10 6.00 16.49
N SER A 111 1.15 5.24 15.92
CA SER A 111 1.22 4.85 14.52
C SER A 111 1.21 6.07 13.60
N PRO A 112 2.04 6.08 12.53
CA PRO A 112 1.97 7.11 11.50
C PRO A 112 0.64 7.11 10.73
N LEU A 113 -0.15 6.03 10.81
CA LEU A 113 -1.47 5.97 10.19
C LEU A 113 -2.59 6.48 11.11
N LYS A 114 -2.29 6.78 12.38
CA LYS A 114 -3.30 7.22 13.33
C LYS A 114 -3.93 8.55 12.89
N GLY A 115 -5.25 8.57 12.79
CA GLY A 115 -6.01 9.74 12.34
C GLY A 115 -5.92 9.99 10.84
N THR A 116 -5.31 9.09 10.07
CA THR A 116 -5.29 9.15 8.61
C THR A 116 -6.37 8.26 8.02
N SER A 117 -6.81 8.55 6.80
CA SER A 117 -7.69 7.67 6.04
C SER A 117 -7.41 7.81 4.55
N LEU A 118 -7.80 6.78 3.78
CA LEU A 118 -7.77 6.88 2.32
C LEU A 118 -8.78 7.89 1.77
N ASP A 119 -9.85 8.20 2.51
CA ASP A 119 -10.77 9.26 2.13
C ASP A 119 -10.12 10.63 2.16
N ILE A 120 -9.31 10.92 3.18
CA ILE A 120 -8.52 12.17 3.23
C ILE A 120 -7.57 12.24 2.03
N LEU A 121 -6.90 11.12 1.70
CA LEU A 121 -6.02 11.05 0.55
C LEU A 121 -6.76 11.31 -0.78
N ARG A 122 -7.96 10.72 -0.95
CA ARG A 122 -8.83 10.98 -2.12
C ARG A 122 -9.17 12.45 -2.23
N THR A 123 -9.61 13.07 -1.14
CA THR A 123 -9.96 14.51 -1.14
C THR A 123 -8.77 15.39 -1.52
N ILE A 124 -7.56 15.06 -1.05
CA ILE A 124 -6.34 15.79 -1.45
C ILE A 124 -6.10 15.62 -2.95
N ILE A 125 -6.15 14.39 -3.46
CA ILE A 125 -5.94 14.11 -4.90
C ILE A 125 -6.97 14.82 -5.76
N GLU A 126 -8.26 14.75 -5.41
CA GLU A 126 -9.35 15.39 -6.14
C GLU A 126 -9.15 16.91 -6.20
N LYS A 127 -8.72 17.53 -5.09
CA LYS A 127 -8.43 18.96 -5.03
C LYS A 127 -7.25 19.34 -5.94
N GLU A 128 -6.13 18.63 -5.84
CA GLU A 128 -4.94 18.90 -6.66
C GLU A 128 -5.23 18.74 -8.16
N LEU A 129 -5.98 17.70 -8.55
CA LEU A 129 -6.40 17.51 -9.93
C LEU A 129 -7.32 18.64 -10.42
N ALA A 130 -8.24 19.10 -9.57
CA ALA A 130 -9.14 20.21 -9.91
C ALA A 130 -8.38 21.54 -10.08
N ASP A 131 -7.37 21.79 -9.26
CA ASP A 131 -6.58 23.03 -9.31
C ASP A 131 -5.64 23.04 -10.53
N ASN A 132 -5.05 21.91 -10.90
CA ASN A 132 -4.25 21.78 -12.14
C ASN A 132 -5.10 22.02 -13.40
N ASN A 133 -6.31 21.44 -13.46
CA ASN A 133 -7.21 21.63 -14.60
C ASN A 133 -7.66 23.09 -14.79
N LYS A 134 -7.79 23.84 -13.69
CA LYS A 134 -8.10 25.29 -13.77
C LYS A 134 -6.92 26.07 -14.35
N GLN A 135 -5.70 25.70 -13.98
CA GLN A 135 -4.50 26.39 -14.46
C GLN A 135 -4.30 26.19 -15.97
N ASP A 136 -4.59 25.01 -16.49
CA ASP A 136 -4.54 24.72 -17.93
C ASP A 136 -5.65 25.40 -18.73
N SER A 137 -6.78 25.75 -18.09
CA SER A 137 -7.90 26.44 -18.74
C SER A 137 -7.74 27.97 -18.86
N ILE A 138 -6.68 28.54 -18.27
CA ILE A 138 -6.40 29.98 -18.25
C ILE A 138 -5.30 30.37 -19.27
N ILE A 139 -4.75 29.38 -20.01
CA ILE A 139 -3.71 29.58 -21.04
C ILE A 139 -4.33 29.55 -22.44
#